data_AF-A0A4Q5A0W7-F1
#
_entry.id   AF-A0A4Q5A0W7-F1
#
_cell.length_a   1.000
_cell.length_b   1.000
_cell.length_c   1.000
_cell.angle_alpha   90.00
_cell.angle_beta   90.00
_cell.angle_gamma   90.00
#
_symmetry.space_group_name_H-M   'P 1'
#
loop_
_entity.id
_entity.type
_entity.pdbx_description
1 polymer ?
#
loop_
_entity_poly.entity_id
_entity_poly.type
_entity_poly.pdbx_seq_one_letter_code
_entity_poly.pdbx_strand_id
1 'polypeptide(L)'
;MIQRLPFGVSVDYMLHNSGTSYAVAALIVLLIAIVWAYSCQQYRSRAVRIMSGVLPRQVILQDFCTQLWHMISAALVSGCVVVLVVCCIHGWRDTGRFLTVFAQYALIFVLIAMFAIMMALLVLRPRVRIIAERSMPFSRMHGGNVVLCSVTAILTMLSLAVGIGAIAQHRATMRDLHLWQPLGGVVSADLSLFADEDYWQAHQDQLREAFVQLEDKHDLALSESVALFFTPSQGDMPTTEQIRQAVAPYDDVVVCNSTFLTMFQVPNDELSRVSISELTPQLRDNVIEYSKLWTVDGGASMGERLYRWTGDSAFPSLTYGQATGAMRQSRNPLIILIDEPARTLSLSGFLLPALSNGNLVFTSADSLRNTLQQYGVEELISSTSTIANAVYTRTVWLQTTIVGCATAVVICIIAMLSLLWFSAQTWSVEHSHLIFVRHTAGQRFSRIALHRVMMVAAALVLIMPLVMAILPQLSVVELADNTSMWLSVYVLTAIGFNAILTVLATRRRYFAMAHRE
;
A
#
# COMPACT_ATOMS: atom_id res chain seq x y z
N MET A 1 -24.14 -16.90 -10.47
CA MET A 1 -23.08 -16.68 -11.48
C MET A 1 -23.38 -15.37 -12.21
N ILE A 2 -22.97 -14.23 -11.64
CA ILE A 2 -23.05 -12.92 -12.31
C ILE A 2 -21.60 -12.57 -12.67
N GLN A 3 -21.25 -12.81 -13.93
CA GLN A 3 -20.03 -12.28 -14.51
C GLN A 3 -20.12 -10.75 -14.46
N ARG A 4 -19.33 -10.12 -13.59
CA ARG A 4 -18.95 -8.72 -13.81
C ARG A 4 -18.12 -8.69 -15.09
N LEU A 5 -18.71 -8.17 -16.16
CA LEU A 5 -18.00 -7.74 -17.36
C LEU A 5 -16.87 -6.78 -16.94
N PRO A 6 -15.64 -6.93 -17.47
CA PRO A 6 -14.47 -6.13 -17.10
C PRO A 6 -14.45 -4.76 -17.78
N PHE A 7 -15.61 -4.15 -18.01
CA PHE A 7 -15.74 -2.94 -18.83
C PHE A 7 -16.12 -1.73 -17.99
N GLY A 8 -15.07 -1.05 -17.54
CA GLY A 8 -15.10 0.20 -16.82
C GLY A 8 -13.81 0.33 -16.05
N VAL A 9 -12.71 0.72 -16.71
CA VAL A 9 -11.52 1.22 -16.00
C VAL A 9 -11.92 2.59 -15.45
N SER A 10 -12.70 2.57 -14.36
CA SER A 10 -13.01 3.76 -13.59
C SER A 10 -11.77 4.16 -12.80
N VAL A 11 -11.69 5.44 -12.47
CA VAL A 11 -10.69 5.98 -11.55
C VAL A 11 -10.71 5.21 -10.21
N ASP A 12 -11.83 4.57 -9.85
CA ASP A 12 -11.91 3.67 -8.68
C ASP A 12 -10.99 2.45 -8.79
N TYR A 13 -10.80 1.87 -9.98
CA TYR A 13 -9.86 0.75 -10.16
C TYR A 13 -8.39 1.20 -9.96
N MET A 14 -8.07 2.46 -10.29
CA MET A 14 -6.75 3.04 -10.00
C MET A 14 -6.59 3.44 -8.52
N LEU A 15 -7.68 3.83 -7.86
CA LEU A 15 -7.71 4.11 -6.42
C LEU A 15 -7.61 2.83 -5.57
N HIS A 16 -8.18 1.71 -6.05
CA HIS A 16 -8.14 0.42 -5.35
C HIS A 16 -6.88 -0.43 -5.67
N ASN A 17 -6.17 -0.16 -6.76
CA ASN A 17 -4.89 -0.82 -7.08
C ASN A 17 -3.70 0.06 -6.68
N SER A 18 -3.43 0.10 -5.37
CA SER A 18 -2.55 1.07 -4.69
C SER A 18 -1.14 1.17 -5.28
N GLY A 19 -0.52 0.10 -5.78
CA GLY A 19 0.82 0.19 -6.37
C GLY A 19 0.91 0.90 -7.72
N THR A 20 -0.09 0.73 -8.58
CA THR A 20 -0.05 1.29 -9.95
C THR A 20 -0.22 2.80 -9.92
N SER A 21 -1.01 3.32 -8.97
CA SER A 21 -1.20 4.76 -8.79
C SER A 21 0.10 5.46 -8.38
N TYR A 22 0.93 4.86 -7.52
CA TYR A 22 2.26 5.38 -7.19
C TYR A 22 3.18 5.45 -8.43
N ALA A 23 3.16 4.42 -9.27
CA ALA A 23 3.97 4.40 -10.50
C ALA A 23 3.53 5.51 -11.49
N VAL A 24 2.22 5.67 -11.69
CA VAL A 24 1.67 6.74 -12.54
C VAL A 24 1.98 8.13 -11.97
N ALA A 25 1.84 8.32 -10.66
CA ALA A 25 2.21 9.56 -9.99
C ALA A 25 3.71 9.87 -10.17
N ALA A 26 4.58 8.87 -10.06
CA ALA A 26 6.01 9.02 -10.26
C ALA A 26 6.34 9.44 -11.71
N LEU A 27 5.67 8.85 -12.70
CA LEU A 27 5.80 9.25 -14.11
C LEU A 27 5.37 10.70 -14.34
N ILE A 28 4.26 11.12 -13.74
CA ILE A 28 3.78 12.51 -13.82
C ILE A 28 4.79 13.47 -13.21
N VAL A 29 5.34 13.15 -12.03
CA VAL A 29 6.37 13.97 -11.37
C VAL A 29 7.64 14.06 -12.22
N LEU A 30 8.10 12.93 -12.78
CA LEU A 30 9.25 12.91 -13.69
C LEU A 30 9.00 13.78 -14.93
N LEU A 31 7.80 13.72 -15.51
CA LEU A 31 7.40 14.54 -16.65
C LEU A 31 7.50 16.03 -16.33
N ILE A 32 6.91 16.44 -15.21
CA ILE A 32 6.93 17.84 -14.76
C ILE A 32 8.37 18.28 -14.48
N ALA A 33 9.19 17.41 -13.87
CA ALA A 33 10.60 17.67 -13.61
C ALA A 33 11.42 17.91 -14.89
N ILE A 34 11.22 17.08 -15.92
CA ILE A 34 11.88 17.23 -17.23
C ILE A 34 11.44 18.52 -17.91
N VAL A 35 10.13 18.79 -17.95
CA VAL A 35 9.56 20.02 -18.53
C VAL A 35 10.09 21.27 -17.82
N TRP A 36 10.18 21.23 -16.50
CA TRP A 36 10.72 22.31 -15.68
C TRP A 36 12.19 22.56 -15.97
N ALA A 37 13.02 21.51 -15.96
CA ALA A 37 14.46 21.60 -16.22
C ALA A 37 14.73 22.14 -17.63
N TYR A 38 14.03 21.63 -18.64
CA TYR A 38 14.14 22.13 -20.02
C TYR A 38 13.74 23.60 -20.12
N SER A 39 12.62 23.98 -19.49
CA SER A 39 12.13 25.36 -19.51
C SER A 39 13.11 26.34 -18.88
N CYS A 40 13.80 25.91 -17.82
CA CYS A 40 14.84 26.68 -17.19
C CYS A 40 16.08 26.85 -18.07
N GLN A 41 16.52 25.80 -18.77
CA GLN A 41 17.67 25.86 -19.69
C GLN A 41 17.42 26.82 -20.86
N GLN A 42 16.20 26.84 -21.39
CA GLN A 42 15.82 27.73 -22.50
C GLN A 42 15.63 29.18 -22.10
N TYR A 43 15.67 29.53 -20.80
CA TYR A 43 15.43 30.89 -20.34
C TYR A 43 16.35 31.93 -21.00
N ARG A 44 17.65 31.62 -21.12
CA ARG A 44 18.62 32.52 -21.77
C ARG A 44 18.29 32.74 -23.25
N SER A 45 17.93 31.68 -23.96
CA SER A 45 17.51 31.75 -25.37
C SER A 45 16.27 32.64 -25.53
N ARG A 46 15.28 32.53 -24.63
CA ARG A 46 14.09 33.39 -24.63
C ARG A 46 14.44 34.85 -24.39
N ALA A 47 15.31 35.13 -23.42
CA ALA A 47 15.74 36.49 -23.11
C ALA A 47 16.44 37.14 -24.31
N VAL A 48 17.33 36.41 -25.00
CA VAL A 48 18.01 36.90 -26.22
C VAL A 48 17.01 37.18 -27.34
N ARG A 49 16.05 36.28 -27.60
CA ARG A 49 15.01 36.49 -28.64
C ARG A 49 14.14 37.72 -28.37
N ILE A 50 13.84 38.00 -27.10
CA ILE A 50 13.08 39.20 -26.72
C ILE A 50 13.93 40.46 -26.87
N MET A 51 15.22 40.41 -26.54
CA MET A 51 16.14 41.53 -26.78
C MET A 51 16.32 41.82 -28.28
N SER A 52 16.24 40.80 -29.14
CA SER A 52 16.24 40.99 -30.60
C SER A 52 14.91 41.49 -31.18
N GLY A 53 13.94 41.88 -30.35
CA GLY A 53 12.69 42.51 -30.79
C GLY A 53 11.52 41.54 -31.05
N VAL A 54 11.65 40.25 -30.76
CA VAL A 54 10.54 39.29 -30.93
C VAL A 54 9.51 39.48 -29.80
N LEU A 55 8.22 39.49 -30.16
CA LEU A 55 7.13 39.65 -29.20
C LEU A 55 7.12 38.50 -28.18
N PRO A 56 6.96 38.76 -26.87
CA PRO A 56 6.96 37.72 -25.84
C PRO A 56 5.93 36.61 -26.07
N ARG A 57 4.77 36.94 -26.66
CA ARG A 57 3.73 35.95 -27.00
C ARG A 57 4.20 34.97 -28.08
N GLN A 58 4.91 35.45 -29.09
CA GLN A 58 5.45 34.61 -30.17
C GLN A 58 6.52 33.65 -29.63
N VAL A 59 7.39 34.13 -28.74
CA VAL A 59 8.42 33.30 -28.10
C VAL A 59 7.79 32.18 -27.24
N ILE A 60 6.76 32.50 -26.44
CA ILE A 60 6.07 31.52 -25.60
C ILE A 60 5.35 30.48 -26.45
N LEU A 61 4.63 30.90 -27.50
CA LEU A 61 3.91 29.99 -28.39
C LEU A 61 4.89 29.06 -29.13
N GLN A 62 5.98 29.61 -29.65
CA GLN A 62 7.00 28.83 -30.34
C GLN A 62 7.65 27.80 -29.42
N ASP A 63 8.01 28.18 -28.19
CA ASP A 63 8.60 27.25 -27.22
C ASP A 63 7.60 26.18 -26.78
N PHE A 64 6.32 26.54 -26.59
CA PHE A 64 5.25 25.60 -26.29
C PHE A 64 5.08 24.55 -27.40
N CYS A 65 4.90 25.00 -28.65
CA CYS A 65 4.76 24.10 -29.80
C CYS A 65 6.00 23.23 -29.99
N THR A 66 7.20 23.79 -29.81
CA THR A 66 8.45 23.05 -29.94
C THR A 66 8.54 21.97 -28.87
N GLN A 67 8.33 22.27 -27.59
CA GLN A 67 8.37 21.26 -26.53
C GLN A 67 7.29 20.18 -26.73
N LEU A 68 6.07 20.60 -27.08
CA LEU A 68 4.97 19.68 -27.31
C LEU A 68 5.29 18.72 -28.48
N TRP A 69 5.89 19.22 -29.56
CA TRP A 69 6.32 18.40 -30.69
C TRP A 69 7.38 17.36 -30.31
N HIS A 70 8.39 17.75 -29.53
CA HIS A 70 9.41 16.81 -29.05
C HIS A 70 8.79 15.71 -28.17
N MET A 71 7.79 16.04 -27.36
CA MET A 71 7.11 15.06 -26.51
C MET A 71 6.19 14.13 -27.31
N ILE A 72 5.40 14.67 -28.25
CA ILE A 72 4.52 13.86 -29.10
C ILE A 72 5.35 12.92 -29.97
N SER A 73 6.43 13.40 -30.59
CA SER A 73 7.32 12.56 -31.41
C SER A 73 7.98 11.46 -30.58
N ALA A 74 8.46 11.77 -29.37
CA ALA A 74 8.99 10.75 -28.46
C ALA A 74 7.92 9.71 -28.05
N ALA A 75 6.69 10.15 -27.77
CA ALA A 75 5.57 9.27 -27.42
C ALA A 75 5.12 8.38 -28.58
N LEU A 76 5.15 8.89 -29.81
CA LEU A 76 4.84 8.10 -31.01
C LEU A 76 5.90 7.01 -31.23
N VAL A 77 7.18 7.37 -31.14
CA VAL A 77 8.28 6.40 -31.31
C VAL A 77 8.22 5.33 -30.22
N SER A 78 8.08 5.71 -28.96
CA SER A 78 7.98 4.75 -27.86
C SER A 78 6.71 3.90 -27.96
N GLY A 79 5.58 4.49 -28.34
CA GLY A 79 4.33 3.78 -28.58
C GLY A 79 4.45 2.71 -29.66
N CYS A 80 5.08 3.03 -30.79
CA CYS A 80 5.34 2.05 -31.85
C CYS A 80 6.19 0.87 -31.35
N VAL A 81 7.23 1.13 -30.56
CA VAL A 81 8.08 0.07 -29.98
C VAL A 81 7.28 -0.81 -29.04
N VAL A 82 6.46 -0.22 -28.15
CA VAL A 82 5.65 -0.99 -27.20
C VAL A 82 4.61 -1.84 -27.94
N VAL A 83 3.93 -1.29 -28.94
CA VAL A 83 2.96 -2.04 -29.76
C VAL A 83 3.65 -3.23 -30.44
N LEU A 84 4.85 -3.05 -31.00
CA LEU A 84 5.61 -4.14 -31.60
C LEU A 84 5.93 -5.25 -30.58
N VAL A 85 6.39 -4.87 -29.39
CA VAL A 85 6.68 -5.84 -28.31
C VAL A 85 5.43 -6.61 -27.91
N VAL A 86 4.29 -5.92 -27.73
CA VAL A 86 3.03 -6.57 -27.38
C VAL A 86 2.57 -7.52 -28.48
N CYS A 87 2.67 -7.12 -29.75
CA CYS A 87 2.32 -7.98 -30.89
C CYS A 87 3.21 -9.23 -30.95
N CYS A 88 4.50 -9.12 -30.62
CA CYS A 88 5.41 -10.27 -30.59
C CYS A 88 5.07 -11.26 -29.46
N ILE A 89 4.59 -10.80 -28.31
CA ILE A 89 4.35 -11.65 -27.13
C ILE A 89 2.93 -12.24 -27.14
N HIS A 90 1.91 -11.42 -27.43
CA HIS A 90 0.50 -11.79 -27.27
C HIS A 90 -0.22 -12.01 -28.62
N GLY A 91 0.46 -11.80 -29.74
CA GLY A 91 -0.11 -11.90 -31.08
C GLY A 91 -0.99 -10.71 -31.47
N TRP A 92 -1.46 -10.72 -32.72
CA TRP A 92 -2.18 -9.59 -33.34
C TRP A 92 -3.65 -9.45 -32.90
N ARG A 93 -4.20 -10.48 -32.24
CA ARG A 93 -5.64 -10.55 -31.92
C ARG A 93 -6.04 -9.59 -30.80
N ASP A 94 -5.16 -9.36 -29.83
CA ASP A 94 -5.42 -8.46 -28.69
C ASP A 94 -4.85 -7.04 -28.88
N THR A 95 -4.14 -6.78 -29.99
CA THR A 95 -3.53 -5.48 -30.29
C THR A 95 -4.53 -4.34 -30.33
N GLY A 96 -5.74 -4.58 -30.84
CA GLY A 96 -6.78 -3.55 -30.92
C GLY A 96 -7.20 -3.03 -29.54
N ARG A 97 -7.35 -3.91 -28.55
CA ARG A 97 -7.68 -3.54 -27.17
C ARG A 97 -6.52 -2.85 -26.46
N PHE A 98 -5.30 -3.31 -26.71
CA PHE A 98 -4.12 -2.64 -26.18
C PHE A 98 -4.00 -1.21 -26.71
N LEU A 99 -4.23 -1.01 -28.02
CA LEU A 99 -4.10 0.29 -28.66
C LEU A 99 -5.10 1.31 -28.13
N THR A 100 -6.35 0.91 -27.85
CA THR A 100 -7.35 1.83 -27.27
C THR A 100 -6.96 2.27 -25.87
N VAL A 101 -6.53 1.35 -25.02
CA VAL A 101 -6.07 1.66 -23.65
C VAL A 101 -4.81 2.53 -23.69
N PHE A 102 -3.84 2.19 -24.54
CA PHE A 102 -2.62 2.97 -24.73
C PHE A 102 -2.93 4.40 -25.20
N ALA A 103 -3.83 4.57 -26.17
CA ALA A 103 -4.22 5.87 -26.68
C ALA A 103 -4.89 6.75 -25.61
N GLN A 104 -5.72 6.16 -24.73
CA GLN A 104 -6.33 6.88 -23.61
C GLN A 104 -5.28 7.38 -22.63
N TYR A 105 -4.33 6.54 -22.22
CA TYR A 105 -3.24 6.96 -21.33
C TYR A 105 -2.31 7.98 -21.99
N ALA A 106 -1.96 7.79 -23.27
CA ALA A 106 -1.16 8.75 -24.02
C ALA A 106 -1.84 10.12 -24.07
N LEU A 107 -3.15 10.17 -24.30
CA LEU A 107 -3.92 11.41 -24.29
C LEU A 107 -3.85 12.11 -22.92
N ILE A 108 -4.06 11.37 -21.83
CA ILE A 108 -3.97 11.92 -20.46
C ILE A 108 -2.57 12.50 -20.20
N PHE A 109 -1.51 11.77 -20.55
CA PHE A 109 -0.12 12.24 -20.39
C PHE A 109 0.17 13.49 -21.23
N VAL A 110 -0.36 13.58 -22.46
CA VAL A 110 -0.22 14.77 -23.30
C VAL A 110 -0.96 15.97 -22.70
N LEU A 111 -2.16 15.78 -22.14
CA LEU A 111 -2.90 16.85 -21.45
C LEU A 111 -2.12 17.38 -20.24
N ILE A 112 -1.58 16.47 -19.41
CA ILE A 112 -0.75 16.83 -18.24
C ILE A 112 0.53 17.55 -18.69
N ALA A 113 1.18 17.06 -19.75
CA ALA A 113 2.36 17.70 -20.33
C ALA A 113 2.07 19.13 -20.79
N MET A 114 0.99 19.34 -21.54
CA MET A 114 0.59 20.67 -22.02
C MET A 114 0.37 21.63 -20.85
N PHE A 115 -0.31 21.18 -19.80
CA PHE A 115 -0.51 21.96 -18.60
C PHE A 115 0.84 22.29 -17.91
N ALA A 116 1.71 21.30 -17.73
CA ALA A 116 3.02 21.48 -17.11
C ALA A 116 3.92 22.45 -17.89
N ILE A 117 3.94 22.35 -19.23
CA ILE A 117 4.69 23.25 -20.11
C ILE A 117 4.14 24.66 -19.95
N MET A 118 2.82 24.84 -20.07
CA MET A 118 2.19 26.16 -19.93
C MET A 118 2.53 26.80 -18.59
N MET A 119 2.40 26.06 -17.50
CA MET A 119 2.73 26.53 -16.15
C MET A 119 4.21 26.91 -16.03
N ALA A 120 5.13 26.08 -16.51
CA ALA A 120 6.56 26.38 -16.49
C ALA A 120 6.89 27.66 -17.28
N LEU A 121 6.27 27.84 -18.46
CA LEU A 121 6.45 29.03 -19.29
C LEU A 121 5.90 30.30 -18.63
N LEU A 122 4.76 30.21 -17.93
CA LEU A 122 4.16 31.33 -17.21
C LEU A 122 5.01 31.76 -15.99
N VAL A 123 5.48 30.81 -15.19
CA VAL A 123 6.33 31.08 -14.02
C VAL A 123 7.67 31.69 -14.42
N LEU A 124 8.27 31.15 -15.50
CA LEU A 124 9.56 31.59 -16.03
C LEU A 124 9.44 32.68 -17.10
N ARG A 125 8.31 33.40 -17.14
CA ARG A 125 8.12 34.49 -18.10
C ARG A 125 9.18 35.59 -17.88
N PRO A 126 9.96 35.95 -18.91
CA PRO A 126 10.97 37.00 -18.79
C PRO A 126 10.28 38.36 -18.56
N ARG A 127 10.74 39.08 -17.54
CA ARG A 127 10.28 40.44 -17.22
C ARG A 127 11.34 41.44 -17.67
N VAL A 128 10.91 42.59 -18.16
CA VAL A 128 11.78 43.66 -18.68
C VAL A 128 12.88 44.03 -17.67
N ARG A 129 12.54 44.13 -16.38
CA ARG A 129 13.50 44.39 -15.29
C ARG A 129 14.66 43.39 -15.24
N ILE A 130 14.36 42.10 -15.35
CA ILE A 130 15.36 41.02 -15.22
C ILE A 130 16.29 40.99 -16.44
N ILE A 131 15.74 41.29 -17.62
CA ILE A 131 16.53 41.43 -18.85
C ILE A 131 17.46 42.65 -18.75
N ALA A 132 16.96 43.79 -18.24
CA ALA A 132 17.73 45.01 -18.07
C ALA A 132 18.91 44.82 -17.09
N GLU A 133 18.68 44.09 -16.00
CA GLU A 133 19.71 43.73 -15.01
C GLU A 133 20.69 42.66 -15.53
N ARG A 134 20.50 42.11 -16.74
CA ARG A 134 21.26 40.97 -17.32
C ARG A 134 21.40 39.79 -16.36
N SER A 135 20.42 39.60 -15.49
CA SER A 135 20.39 38.57 -14.45
C SER A 135 19.46 37.42 -14.84
N MET A 136 19.61 36.26 -14.18
CA MET A 136 18.68 35.14 -14.32
C MET A 136 17.73 35.10 -13.12
N PRO A 137 16.48 34.63 -13.27
CA PRO A 137 15.49 34.58 -12.20
C PRO A 137 15.75 33.42 -11.23
N PHE A 138 16.93 33.39 -10.62
CA PHE A 138 17.40 32.28 -9.78
C PHE A 138 16.41 31.94 -8.66
N SER A 139 15.82 32.94 -7.99
CA SER A 139 14.82 32.70 -6.93
C SER A 139 13.64 31.82 -7.40
N ARG A 140 13.11 32.04 -8.61
CA ARG A 140 12.01 31.23 -9.15
C ARG A 140 12.46 29.84 -9.58
N MET A 141 13.65 29.75 -10.19
CA MET A 141 14.24 28.48 -10.62
C MET A 141 14.50 27.57 -9.41
N HIS A 142 15.05 28.13 -8.33
CA HIS A 142 15.28 27.44 -7.07
C HIS A 142 13.97 27.07 -6.38
N GLY A 143 12.99 27.98 -6.34
CA GLY A 143 11.66 27.72 -5.74
C GLY A 143 10.96 26.52 -6.38
N GLY A 144 10.84 26.50 -7.71
CA GLY A 144 10.23 25.35 -8.40
C GLY A 144 11.03 24.06 -8.25
N ASN A 145 12.36 24.14 -8.23
CA ASN A 145 13.18 22.96 -8.00
C ASN A 145 13.04 22.41 -6.57
N VAL A 146 12.95 23.26 -5.55
CA VAL A 146 12.71 22.83 -4.16
C VAL A 146 11.35 22.13 -4.06
N VAL A 147 10.29 22.72 -4.64
CA VAL A 147 8.95 22.10 -4.65
C VAL A 147 8.99 20.73 -5.33
N LEU A 148 9.57 20.63 -6.52
CA LEU A 148 9.64 19.36 -7.26
C LEU A 148 10.52 18.31 -6.55
N CYS A 149 11.66 18.71 -5.97
CA CYS A 149 12.48 17.82 -5.16
C CYS A 149 11.71 17.32 -3.94
N SER A 150 10.98 18.19 -3.23
CA SER A 150 10.20 17.81 -2.05
C SER A 150 9.07 16.85 -2.41
N VAL A 151 8.31 17.14 -3.47
CA VAL A 151 7.24 16.24 -3.96
C VAL A 151 7.82 14.89 -4.37
N THR A 152 8.93 14.88 -5.11
CA THR A 152 9.60 13.64 -5.52
C THR A 152 10.08 12.85 -4.30
N ALA A 153 10.71 13.52 -3.31
CA ALA A 153 11.20 12.87 -2.11
C ALA A 153 10.06 12.27 -1.26
N ILE A 154 8.96 13.01 -1.06
CA ILE A 154 7.77 12.53 -0.37
C ILE A 154 7.23 11.28 -1.08
N LEU A 155 7.05 11.36 -2.41
CA LEU A 155 6.51 10.25 -3.18
C LEU A 155 7.41 9.01 -3.15
N THR A 156 8.74 9.16 -3.21
CA THR A 156 9.68 8.04 -3.05
C THR A 156 9.55 7.40 -1.68
N MET A 157 9.49 8.20 -0.61
CA MET A 157 9.39 7.67 0.75
C MET A 157 8.07 6.95 0.99
N LEU A 158 6.96 7.51 0.50
CA LEU A 158 5.63 6.86 0.55
C LEU A 158 5.65 5.52 -0.20
N SER A 159 6.13 5.52 -1.45
CA SER A 159 6.20 4.31 -2.29
C SER A 159 7.10 3.25 -1.67
N LEU A 160 8.24 3.65 -1.11
CA LEU A 160 9.18 2.75 -0.46
C LEU A 160 8.56 2.11 0.80
N ALA A 161 7.93 2.91 1.65
CA ALA A 161 7.31 2.42 2.87
C ALA A 161 6.15 1.45 2.59
N VAL A 162 5.23 1.82 1.69
CA VAL A 162 4.12 0.95 1.27
C VAL A 162 4.65 -0.31 0.60
N GLY A 163 5.69 -0.21 -0.23
CA GLY A 163 6.34 -1.37 -0.86
C GLY A 163 6.92 -2.35 0.16
N ILE A 164 7.56 -1.86 1.22
CA ILE A 164 8.13 -2.73 2.28
C ILE A 164 7.02 -3.41 3.09
N GLY A 165 5.97 -2.67 3.47
CA GLY A 165 4.79 -3.24 4.12
C GLY A 165 4.14 -4.33 3.26
N ALA A 166 4.00 -4.07 1.96
CA ALA A 166 3.40 -5.03 1.03
C ALA A 166 4.26 -6.30 0.88
N ILE A 167 5.59 -6.19 0.91
CA ILE A 167 6.49 -7.35 0.93
C ILE A 167 6.29 -8.19 2.21
N ALA A 168 6.21 -7.53 3.37
CA ALA A 168 6.01 -8.22 4.65
C ALA A 168 4.68 -8.98 4.67
N GLN A 169 3.60 -8.31 4.26
CA GLN A 169 2.27 -8.90 4.17
C GLN A 169 2.20 -10.01 3.11
N HIS A 170 2.80 -9.82 1.94
CA HIS A 170 2.83 -10.84 0.88
C HIS A 170 3.46 -12.13 1.37
N ARG A 171 4.57 -12.05 2.14
CA ARG A 171 5.18 -13.24 2.75
C ARG A 171 4.26 -13.92 3.77
N ALA A 172 3.51 -13.15 4.56
CA ALA A 172 2.54 -13.71 5.50
C ALA A 172 1.40 -14.41 4.75
N THR A 173 0.75 -13.72 3.81
CA THR A 173 -0.38 -14.24 3.02
C THR A 173 0.03 -15.43 2.13
N MET A 174 1.27 -15.47 1.63
CA MET A 174 1.76 -16.65 0.88
C MET A 174 1.87 -17.89 1.76
N ARG A 175 2.22 -17.75 3.05
CA ARG A 175 2.19 -18.89 3.99
C ARG A 175 0.76 -19.37 4.20
N ASP A 176 -0.18 -18.43 4.38
CA ASP A 176 -1.60 -18.76 4.52
C ASP A 176 -2.14 -19.46 3.27
N LEU A 177 -1.74 -19.01 2.07
CA LEU A 177 -2.14 -19.65 0.81
C LEU A 177 -1.72 -21.12 0.74
N HIS A 178 -0.51 -21.46 1.20
CA HIS A 178 -0.05 -22.84 1.23
C HIS A 178 -0.88 -23.73 2.17
N LEU A 179 -1.42 -23.17 3.25
CA LEU A 179 -2.33 -23.88 4.17
C LEU A 179 -3.71 -24.11 3.52
N TRP A 180 -4.21 -23.14 2.76
CA TRP A 180 -5.52 -23.22 2.11
C TRP A 180 -5.52 -23.95 0.76
N GLN A 181 -4.38 -24.10 0.10
CA GLN A 181 -4.25 -24.76 -1.21
C GLN A 181 -4.81 -26.19 -1.24
N PRO A 182 -4.49 -27.07 -0.27
CA PRO A 182 -5.07 -28.41 -0.20
C PRO A 182 -6.58 -28.41 0.08
N LEU A 183 -7.09 -27.33 0.69
CA LEU A 183 -8.46 -27.15 1.15
C LEU A 183 -9.31 -26.34 0.16
N GLY A 184 -9.06 -26.50 -1.15
CA GLY A 184 -9.68 -25.69 -2.21
C GLY A 184 -11.22 -25.74 -2.30
N GLY A 185 -11.88 -26.65 -1.59
CA GLY A 185 -13.34 -26.70 -1.48
C GLY A 185 -13.93 -25.80 -0.39
N VAL A 186 -13.11 -25.35 0.57
CA VAL A 186 -13.56 -24.61 1.75
C VAL A 186 -13.95 -23.18 1.36
N VAL A 187 -15.10 -22.74 1.83
CA VAL A 187 -15.69 -21.43 1.53
C VAL A 187 -15.95 -20.61 2.78
N SER A 188 -15.80 -19.30 2.66
CA SER A 188 -16.42 -18.33 3.55
C SER A 188 -17.72 -17.84 2.92
N ALA A 189 -18.66 -17.39 3.76
CA ALA A 189 -19.92 -16.84 3.30
C ALA A 189 -20.14 -15.44 3.88
N ASP A 190 -20.56 -14.52 3.02
CA ASP A 190 -20.79 -13.13 3.40
C ASP A 190 -22.28 -12.88 3.63
N LEU A 191 -22.58 -12.18 4.71
CA LEU A 191 -23.94 -11.76 5.04
C LEU A 191 -24.48 -10.79 3.98
N SER A 192 -25.78 -10.89 3.70
CA SER A 192 -26.44 -10.00 2.75
C SER A 192 -26.68 -8.62 3.36
N LEU A 193 -26.09 -7.60 2.74
CA LEU A 193 -26.33 -6.19 3.07
C LEU A 193 -27.73 -5.70 2.69
N PHE A 194 -28.51 -6.52 1.96
CA PHE A 194 -29.86 -6.18 1.48
C PHE A 194 -30.97 -6.84 2.31
N ALA A 195 -30.63 -7.70 3.26
CA ALA A 195 -31.61 -8.25 4.19
C ALA A 195 -31.94 -7.20 5.25
N ASP A 196 -33.20 -6.76 5.26
CA ASP A 196 -33.73 -5.81 6.23
C ASP A 196 -33.69 -6.39 7.65
N GLU A 197 -33.63 -5.54 8.67
CA GLU A 197 -33.52 -5.96 10.08
C GLU A 197 -34.74 -6.80 10.50
N ASP A 198 -35.92 -6.49 9.94
CA ASP A 198 -37.15 -7.26 10.11
C ASP A 198 -37.06 -8.65 9.47
N TYR A 199 -36.42 -8.76 8.30
CA TYR A 199 -36.24 -10.05 7.62
C TYR A 199 -35.29 -10.95 8.40
N TRP A 200 -34.23 -10.36 8.97
CA TRP A 200 -33.29 -11.04 9.86
C TRP A 200 -33.96 -11.63 11.09
N GLN A 201 -34.75 -10.82 11.81
CA GLN A 201 -35.43 -11.29 13.02
C GLN A 201 -36.45 -12.39 12.72
N ALA A 202 -37.12 -12.32 11.58
CA ALA A 202 -38.11 -13.33 11.17
C ALA A 202 -37.49 -14.69 10.77
N HIS A 203 -36.21 -14.72 10.39
CA HIS A 203 -35.54 -15.90 9.84
C HIS A 203 -34.36 -16.43 10.68
N GLN A 204 -34.14 -15.86 11.88
CA GLN A 204 -33.02 -16.23 12.74
C GLN A 204 -33.04 -17.70 13.19
N ASP A 205 -34.23 -18.24 13.44
CA ASP A 205 -34.40 -19.62 13.91
C ASP A 205 -34.11 -20.60 12.77
N GLN A 206 -34.60 -20.31 11.56
CA GLN A 206 -34.33 -21.09 10.35
C GLN A 206 -32.83 -21.09 10.01
N LEU A 207 -32.14 -19.96 10.20
CA LEU A 207 -30.69 -19.88 10.01
C LEU A 207 -29.93 -20.71 11.06
N ARG A 208 -30.37 -20.67 12.32
CA ARG A 208 -29.78 -21.51 13.38
C ARG A 208 -29.95 -22.99 13.04
N GLU A 209 -31.14 -23.42 12.66
CA GLU A 209 -31.42 -24.80 12.25
C GLU A 209 -30.57 -25.21 11.04
N ALA A 210 -30.36 -24.31 10.07
CA ALA A 210 -29.46 -24.56 8.95
C ALA A 210 -28.01 -24.77 9.41
N PHE A 211 -27.51 -23.99 10.38
CA PHE A 211 -26.18 -24.19 10.95
C PHE A 211 -26.07 -25.48 11.76
N VAL A 212 -27.10 -25.86 12.51
CA VAL A 212 -27.15 -27.16 13.20
C VAL A 212 -27.07 -28.31 12.20
N GLN A 213 -27.80 -28.23 11.09
CA GLN A 213 -27.74 -29.27 10.05
C GLN A 213 -26.35 -29.33 9.38
N LEU A 214 -25.67 -28.19 9.17
CA LEU A 214 -24.31 -28.15 8.63
C LEU A 214 -23.28 -28.68 9.62
N GLU A 215 -23.47 -28.42 10.91
CA GLU A 215 -22.68 -28.99 12.00
C GLU A 215 -22.84 -30.51 12.06
N ASP A 216 -24.06 -31.03 12.01
CA ASP A 216 -24.35 -32.48 12.00
C ASP A 216 -23.72 -33.19 10.79
N LYS A 217 -23.52 -32.49 9.67
CA LYS A 217 -22.83 -32.99 8.47
C LYS A 217 -21.30 -32.88 8.54
N HIS A 218 -20.74 -32.30 9.62
CA HIS A 218 -19.34 -31.91 9.72
C HIS A 218 -18.88 -30.93 8.61
N ASP A 219 -19.80 -30.09 8.13
CA ASP A 219 -19.54 -29.12 7.08
C ASP A 219 -19.29 -27.71 7.62
N LEU A 220 -19.55 -27.46 8.91
CA LEU A 220 -19.30 -26.20 9.60
C LEU A 220 -18.02 -26.29 10.44
N ALA A 221 -17.06 -25.42 10.15
CA ALA A 221 -15.80 -25.31 10.89
C ALA A 221 -15.66 -23.90 11.50
N LEU A 222 -15.33 -23.86 12.78
CA LEU A 222 -15.16 -22.62 13.55
C LEU A 222 -13.72 -22.54 14.05
N SER A 223 -13.09 -21.38 13.85
CA SER A 223 -11.84 -21.02 14.50
C SER A 223 -11.76 -19.51 14.66
N GLU A 224 -11.48 -19.03 15.87
CA GLU A 224 -11.34 -17.61 16.13
C GLU A 224 -10.37 -17.33 17.27
N SER A 225 -9.33 -16.54 16.99
CA SER A 225 -8.45 -15.95 18.01
C SER A 225 -9.19 -14.82 18.74
N VAL A 226 -9.66 -15.09 19.95
CA VAL A 226 -10.48 -14.18 20.78
C VAL A 226 -9.69 -13.41 21.85
N ALA A 227 -8.36 -13.52 21.88
CA ALA A 227 -7.51 -12.83 22.87
C ALA A 227 -7.74 -11.31 22.95
N LEU A 228 -8.11 -10.68 21.82
CA LEU A 228 -8.43 -9.25 21.76
C LEU A 228 -9.54 -8.86 22.74
N PHE A 229 -10.59 -9.66 22.85
CA PHE A 229 -11.76 -9.39 23.68
C PHE A 229 -11.45 -9.41 25.17
N PHE A 230 -10.44 -10.16 25.57
CA PHE A 230 -10.05 -10.31 26.97
C PHE A 230 -9.18 -9.15 27.47
N THR A 231 -8.88 -8.19 26.60
CA THR A 231 -8.08 -7.01 26.94
C THR A 231 -9.01 -5.85 27.32
N PRO A 232 -8.82 -5.21 28.49
CA PRO A 232 -9.62 -4.05 28.88
C PRO A 232 -9.49 -2.91 27.87
N SER A 233 -10.59 -2.53 27.22
CA SER A 233 -10.61 -1.42 26.26
C SER A 233 -10.62 -0.07 26.99
N GLN A 234 -9.62 0.78 26.74
CA GLN A 234 -9.58 2.18 27.19
C GLN A 234 -10.00 3.17 26.08
N GLY A 235 -10.79 2.71 25.10
CA GLY A 235 -11.25 3.53 23.97
C GLY A 235 -10.37 3.44 22.71
N ASP A 236 -9.13 2.96 22.83
CA ASP A 236 -8.23 2.64 21.72
C ASP A 236 -8.10 1.13 21.50
N MET A 237 -7.73 0.71 20.29
CA MET A 237 -7.39 -0.69 19.99
C MET A 237 -6.18 -1.12 20.85
N PRO A 238 -6.26 -2.23 21.60
CA PRO A 238 -5.20 -2.65 22.49
C PRO A 238 -3.94 -3.05 21.69
N THR A 239 -2.78 -2.69 22.22
CA THR A 239 -1.48 -3.08 21.68
C THR A 239 -1.22 -4.57 21.87
N THR A 240 -0.37 -5.16 21.02
CA THR A 240 0.01 -6.58 21.10
C THR A 240 0.52 -7.00 22.48
N GLU A 241 1.23 -6.09 23.17
CA GLU A 241 1.76 -6.36 24.50
C GLU A 241 0.67 -6.35 25.57
N GLN A 242 -0.33 -5.47 25.46
CA GLN A 242 -1.51 -5.49 26.34
C GLN A 242 -2.32 -6.77 26.17
N ILE A 243 -2.52 -7.21 24.93
CA ILE A 243 -3.20 -8.49 24.63
C ILE A 243 -2.43 -9.64 25.29
N ARG A 244 -1.11 -9.71 25.09
CA ARG A 244 -0.25 -10.74 25.69
C ARG A 244 -0.35 -10.76 27.21
N GLN A 245 -0.35 -9.59 27.86
CA GLN A 245 -0.48 -9.50 29.31
C GLN A 245 -1.85 -9.96 29.81
N ALA A 246 -2.93 -9.66 29.07
CA ALA A 246 -4.28 -10.04 29.43
C ALA A 246 -4.54 -11.55 29.36
N VAL A 247 -3.85 -12.27 28.46
CA VAL A 247 -4.02 -13.72 28.26
C VAL A 247 -2.90 -14.58 28.85
N ALA A 248 -1.91 -13.95 29.50
CA ALA A 248 -0.81 -14.66 30.15
C ALA A 248 -1.32 -15.73 31.14
N PRO A 249 -0.69 -16.92 31.21
CA PRO A 249 0.59 -17.32 30.60
C PRO A 249 0.49 -17.82 29.14
N TYR A 250 -0.68 -17.77 28.52
CA TYR A 250 -0.88 -18.18 27.14
C TYR A 250 -0.45 -17.07 26.17
N ASP A 251 -0.17 -17.41 24.91
CA ASP A 251 0.14 -16.44 23.86
C ASP A 251 -1.09 -16.03 23.02
N ASP A 252 -2.19 -16.78 23.18
CA ASP A 252 -3.47 -16.55 22.52
C ASP A 252 -4.61 -17.28 23.24
N VAL A 253 -5.85 -16.95 22.89
CA VAL A 253 -7.03 -17.73 23.25
C VAL A 253 -7.82 -17.99 21.97
N VAL A 254 -8.09 -19.26 21.68
CA VAL A 254 -8.74 -19.67 20.44
C VAL A 254 -10.02 -20.43 20.75
N VAL A 255 -11.14 -20.01 20.16
CA VAL A 255 -12.38 -20.80 20.13
C VAL A 255 -12.41 -21.59 18.83
N CYS A 256 -12.57 -22.91 18.91
CA CYS A 256 -12.67 -23.75 17.70
C CYS A 256 -13.57 -24.97 17.90
N ASN A 257 -13.91 -25.65 16.82
CA ASN A 257 -14.63 -26.93 16.85
C ASN A 257 -13.80 -28.09 16.28
N SER A 258 -14.25 -29.32 16.51
CA SER A 258 -13.59 -30.55 16.04
C SER A 258 -13.49 -30.64 14.52
N THR A 259 -14.45 -30.09 13.78
CA THR A 259 -14.37 -30.00 12.31
C THR A 259 -13.15 -29.21 11.85
N PHE A 260 -12.87 -28.06 12.49
CA PHE A 260 -11.68 -27.26 12.17
C PHE A 260 -10.39 -28.00 12.51
N LEU A 261 -10.32 -28.66 13.67
CA LEU A 261 -9.15 -29.46 14.06
C LEU A 261 -8.88 -30.58 13.04
N THR A 262 -9.92 -31.27 12.59
CA THR A 262 -9.84 -32.32 11.57
C THR A 262 -9.37 -31.76 10.22
N MET A 263 -9.88 -30.60 9.82
CA MET A 263 -9.52 -29.92 8.57
C MET A 263 -8.02 -29.61 8.49
N PHE A 264 -7.41 -29.19 9.61
CA PHE A 264 -5.98 -28.88 9.70
C PHE A 264 -5.13 -30.03 10.24
N GLN A 265 -5.71 -31.23 10.38
CA GLN A 265 -5.03 -32.44 10.89
C GLN A 265 -4.38 -32.23 12.26
N VAL A 266 -5.02 -31.44 13.12
CA VAL A 266 -4.57 -31.21 14.50
C VAL A 266 -4.90 -32.45 15.35
N PRO A 267 -3.90 -33.14 15.92
CA PRO A 267 -4.14 -34.35 16.70
C PRO A 267 -4.82 -34.03 18.05
N ASN A 268 -5.85 -34.80 18.40
CA ASN A 268 -6.56 -34.60 19.67
C ASN A 268 -5.73 -35.02 20.91
N ASP A 269 -4.73 -35.88 20.74
CA ASP A 269 -3.79 -36.30 21.79
C ASP A 269 -2.81 -35.19 22.19
N GLU A 270 -2.64 -34.18 21.33
CA GLU A 270 -1.86 -32.97 21.61
C GLU A 270 -2.69 -31.88 22.34
N LEU A 271 -3.92 -32.20 22.76
CA LEU A 271 -4.79 -31.34 23.56
C LEU A 271 -4.91 -31.87 25.00
N SER A 272 -4.33 -31.14 25.95
CA SER A 272 -4.42 -31.47 27.38
C SER A 272 -5.53 -30.66 28.05
N ARG A 273 -6.45 -31.32 28.76
CA ARG A 273 -7.56 -30.62 29.43
C ARG A 273 -7.03 -29.71 30.56
N VAL A 274 -7.55 -28.49 30.64
CA VAL A 274 -7.19 -27.50 31.66
C VAL A 274 -8.41 -27.20 32.52
N SER A 275 -8.24 -27.18 33.84
CA SER A 275 -9.31 -26.70 34.72
C SER A 275 -9.37 -25.17 34.73
N ILE A 276 -10.58 -24.59 34.73
CA ILE A 276 -10.78 -23.15 34.89
C ILE A 276 -10.12 -22.58 36.16
N SER A 277 -9.94 -23.40 37.19
CA SER A 277 -9.25 -23.02 38.43
C SER A 277 -7.74 -22.80 38.26
N GLU A 278 -7.14 -23.32 37.19
CA GLU A 278 -5.71 -23.16 36.86
C GLU A 278 -5.43 -21.86 36.10
N LEU A 279 -6.47 -21.20 35.58
CA LEU A 279 -6.33 -19.91 34.91
C LEU A 279 -6.00 -18.80 35.92
N THR A 280 -5.30 -17.77 35.45
CA THR A 280 -5.10 -16.52 36.20
C THR A 280 -6.48 -15.90 36.53
N PRO A 281 -6.61 -15.17 37.65
CA PRO A 281 -7.91 -14.60 38.06
C PRO A 281 -8.54 -13.73 36.95
N GLN A 282 -7.75 -12.89 36.30
CA GLN A 282 -8.21 -12.04 35.20
C GLN A 282 -8.73 -12.85 34.00
N LEU A 283 -7.96 -13.83 33.52
CA LEU A 283 -8.35 -14.65 32.38
C LEU A 283 -9.59 -15.51 32.70
N ARG A 284 -9.66 -16.01 33.95
CA ARG A 284 -10.81 -16.75 34.46
C ARG A 284 -12.09 -15.92 34.45
N ASP A 285 -12.02 -14.71 35.01
CA ASP A 285 -13.16 -13.79 35.08
C ASP A 285 -13.64 -13.43 33.67
N ASN A 286 -12.71 -13.13 32.76
CA ASN A 286 -13.00 -12.89 31.34
C ASN A 286 -13.69 -14.09 30.68
N VAL A 287 -13.18 -15.31 30.84
CA VAL A 287 -13.81 -16.52 30.28
C VAL A 287 -15.23 -16.70 30.81
N ILE A 288 -15.47 -16.45 32.10
CA ILE A 288 -16.81 -16.54 32.70
C ILE A 288 -17.75 -15.46 32.16
N GLU A 289 -17.28 -14.22 32.07
CA GLU A 289 -18.06 -13.09 31.56
C GLU A 289 -18.45 -13.30 30.09
N TYR A 290 -17.47 -13.61 29.24
CA TYR A 290 -17.74 -13.88 27.83
C TYR A 290 -18.52 -15.17 27.62
N SER A 291 -18.43 -16.16 28.51
CA SER A 291 -19.29 -17.36 28.45
C SER A 291 -20.77 -16.98 28.55
N LYS A 292 -21.13 -15.97 29.35
CA LYS A 292 -22.51 -15.51 29.46
C LYS A 292 -22.99 -14.77 28.22
N LEU A 293 -22.08 -14.07 27.53
CA LEU A 293 -22.38 -13.28 26.34
C LEU A 293 -22.43 -14.13 25.07
N TRP A 294 -21.53 -15.09 24.94
CA TRP A 294 -21.33 -15.86 23.70
C TRP A 294 -22.10 -17.16 23.64
N THR A 295 -22.68 -17.65 24.75
CA THR A 295 -23.42 -18.93 24.76
C THR A 295 -24.93 -18.74 24.85
N VAL A 296 -25.68 -19.72 24.36
CA VAL A 296 -27.15 -19.75 24.48
C VAL A 296 -27.52 -19.84 25.96
N ASP A 297 -28.43 -18.97 26.40
CA ASP A 297 -28.96 -18.84 27.77
C ASP A 297 -27.91 -18.59 28.89
N GLY A 298 -26.65 -18.29 28.53
CA GLY A 298 -25.54 -18.15 29.47
C GLY A 298 -25.24 -19.41 30.30
N GLY A 299 -25.83 -20.55 29.93
CA GLY A 299 -25.85 -21.78 30.73
C GLY A 299 -24.74 -22.79 30.40
N ALA A 300 -24.19 -22.75 29.18
CA ALA A 300 -23.14 -23.67 28.78
C ALA A 300 -21.76 -23.07 29.12
N SER A 301 -21.14 -23.52 30.21
CA SER A 301 -19.85 -22.96 30.66
C SER A 301 -18.73 -23.28 29.67
N MET A 302 -18.15 -22.24 29.03
CA MET A 302 -16.90 -22.37 28.28
C MET A 302 -15.75 -22.87 29.17
N GLY A 303 -15.84 -22.66 30.48
CA GLY A 303 -14.84 -23.08 31.47
C GLY A 303 -14.63 -24.59 31.59
N GLU A 304 -15.59 -25.41 31.14
CA GLU A 304 -15.48 -26.87 31.16
C GLU A 304 -14.82 -27.44 29.89
N ARG A 305 -14.62 -26.58 28.89
CA ARG A 305 -14.19 -26.89 27.52
C ARG A 305 -12.79 -26.36 27.21
N LEU A 306 -11.96 -26.20 28.23
CA LEU A 306 -10.63 -25.61 28.15
C LEU A 306 -9.55 -26.67 27.92
N TYR A 307 -8.67 -26.39 26.97
CA TYR A 307 -7.56 -27.24 26.59
C TYR A 307 -6.29 -26.41 26.41
N ARG A 308 -5.14 -27.01 26.69
CA ARG A 308 -3.82 -26.48 26.38
C ARG A 308 -3.22 -27.31 25.26
N TRP A 309 -2.69 -26.60 24.27
CA TRP A 309 -1.89 -27.17 23.21
C TRP A 309 -0.55 -27.69 23.74
N THR A 310 -0.22 -28.95 23.46
CA THR A 310 1.05 -29.58 23.86
C THR A 310 1.87 -30.11 22.68
N GLY A 311 1.45 -29.82 21.44
CA GLY A 311 2.17 -30.23 20.24
C GLY A 311 3.45 -29.44 19.99
N ASP A 312 4.37 -30.04 19.22
CA ASP A 312 5.67 -29.44 18.89
C ASP A 312 5.56 -28.33 17.83
N SER A 313 4.54 -28.38 16.97
CA SER A 313 4.25 -27.35 15.97
C SER A 313 3.38 -26.23 16.53
N ALA A 314 3.39 -25.06 15.87
CA ALA A 314 2.45 -24.00 16.21
C ALA A 314 1.01 -24.40 15.85
N PHE A 315 0.07 -24.05 16.70
CA PHE A 315 -1.35 -24.28 16.50
C PHE A 315 -1.92 -23.26 15.49
N PRO A 316 -2.61 -23.73 14.42
CA PRO A 316 -3.23 -22.86 13.44
C PRO A 316 -4.58 -22.32 13.94
N SER A 317 -4.81 -21.02 13.85
CA SER A 317 -6.11 -20.40 14.12
C SER A 317 -6.44 -19.30 13.12
N LEU A 318 -7.73 -19.06 12.86
CA LEU A 318 -8.14 -17.89 12.06
C LEU A 318 -8.08 -16.63 12.92
N THR A 319 -7.57 -15.55 12.33
CA THR A 319 -7.32 -14.29 13.06
C THR A 319 -8.55 -13.40 13.03
N TYR A 320 -9.02 -12.95 14.20
CA TYR A 320 -10.13 -12.01 14.30
C TYR A 320 -9.82 -10.66 13.62
N GLY A 321 -10.79 -10.12 12.88
CA GLY A 321 -10.74 -8.77 12.30
C GLY A 321 -9.68 -8.59 11.21
N GLN A 322 -9.07 -9.67 10.73
CA GLN A 322 -8.14 -9.67 9.61
C GLN A 322 -8.85 -10.15 8.34
N ALA A 323 -8.20 -10.03 7.17
CA ALA A 323 -8.85 -10.47 5.94
C ALA A 323 -9.05 -11.99 5.91
N THR A 324 -10.10 -12.43 5.23
CA THR A 324 -10.51 -13.83 5.07
C THR A 324 -9.32 -14.76 4.82
N GLY A 325 -9.23 -15.84 5.61
CA GLY A 325 -8.19 -16.85 5.51
C GLY A 325 -6.84 -16.49 6.14
N ALA A 326 -6.72 -15.32 6.80
CA ALA A 326 -5.53 -14.98 7.56
C ALA A 326 -5.35 -15.90 8.77
N MET A 327 -4.22 -16.61 8.80
CA MET A 327 -3.93 -17.59 9.85
C MET A 327 -2.94 -17.01 10.86
N ARG A 328 -3.22 -17.25 12.14
CA ARG A 328 -2.29 -17.08 13.23
C ARG A 328 -1.73 -18.43 13.63
N GLN A 329 -0.45 -18.42 14.01
CA GLN A 329 0.29 -19.61 14.42
C GLN A 329 0.78 -19.36 15.84
N SER A 330 0.10 -19.98 16.82
CA SER A 330 0.32 -19.76 18.25
C SER A 330 1.04 -20.96 18.86
N ARG A 331 2.04 -20.74 19.73
CA ARG A 331 2.85 -21.82 20.32
C ARG A 331 2.28 -22.34 21.63
N ASN A 332 1.59 -21.50 22.39
CA ASN A 332 0.98 -21.88 23.66
C ASN A 332 -0.41 -21.25 23.82
N PRO A 333 -1.37 -21.53 22.91
CA PRO A 333 -2.72 -21.00 23.03
C PRO A 333 -3.51 -21.73 24.11
N LEU A 334 -4.42 -21.02 24.75
CA LEU A 334 -5.57 -21.62 25.44
C LEU A 334 -6.65 -21.91 24.40
N ILE A 335 -7.08 -23.16 24.30
CA ILE A 335 -8.09 -23.60 23.33
C ILE A 335 -9.41 -23.81 24.06
N ILE A 336 -10.47 -23.21 23.54
CA ILE A 336 -11.86 -23.42 23.96
C ILE A 336 -12.52 -24.27 22.88
N LEU A 337 -12.62 -25.58 23.15
CA LEU A 337 -13.13 -26.55 22.17
C LEU A 337 -14.65 -26.68 22.32
N ILE A 338 -15.39 -26.20 21.32
CA ILE A 338 -16.85 -26.27 21.28
C ILE A 338 -17.22 -27.17 20.10
N ASP A 339 -17.55 -28.44 20.39
CA ASP A 339 -17.86 -29.42 19.34
C ASP A 339 -19.15 -29.11 18.59
N GLU A 340 -20.15 -28.57 19.29
CA GLU A 340 -21.46 -28.19 18.75
C GLU A 340 -21.66 -26.66 18.82
N PRO A 341 -20.92 -25.86 18.03
CA PRO A 341 -21.02 -24.40 18.05
C PRO A 341 -22.42 -23.86 17.76
N ALA A 342 -23.17 -24.42 16.82
CA ALA A 342 -24.51 -23.95 16.43
C ALA A 342 -25.54 -24.12 17.56
N ARG A 343 -25.35 -25.12 18.43
CA ARG A 343 -26.21 -25.41 19.60
C ARG A 343 -25.76 -24.68 20.86
N THR A 344 -24.46 -24.46 20.99
CA THR A 344 -23.85 -23.90 22.20
C THR A 344 -23.73 -22.39 22.16
N LEU A 345 -23.37 -21.82 21.01
CA LEU A 345 -23.04 -20.40 20.85
C LEU A 345 -24.25 -19.58 20.41
N SER A 346 -24.32 -18.36 20.91
CA SER A 346 -25.33 -17.38 20.52
C SER A 346 -25.16 -17.01 19.05
N LEU A 347 -26.27 -17.07 18.30
CA LEU A 347 -26.28 -16.70 16.88
C LEU A 347 -25.84 -15.24 16.70
N SER A 348 -26.46 -14.31 17.43
CA SER A 348 -26.14 -12.88 17.36
C SER A 348 -24.88 -12.50 18.13
N GLY A 349 -24.62 -13.18 19.26
CA GLY A 349 -23.50 -12.85 20.15
C GLY A 349 -22.14 -13.36 19.66
N PHE A 350 -22.11 -14.39 18.80
CA PHE A 350 -20.85 -15.00 18.37
C PHE A 350 -20.86 -15.51 16.92
N LEU A 351 -21.82 -16.36 16.53
CA LEU A 351 -21.77 -17.04 15.22
C LEU A 351 -21.87 -16.09 14.03
N LEU A 352 -22.75 -15.09 14.09
CA LEU A 352 -22.87 -14.07 13.04
C LEU A 352 -21.64 -13.16 12.95
N PRO A 353 -21.11 -12.61 14.06
CA PRO A 353 -19.80 -11.95 14.06
C PRO A 353 -18.68 -12.83 13.46
N ALA A 354 -18.60 -14.10 13.86
CA ALA A 354 -17.60 -15.04 13.36
C ALA A 354 -17.77 -15.30 11.85
N LEU A 355 -19.01 -15.44 11.37
CA LEU A 355 -19.31 -15.54 9.95
C LEU A 355 -18.89 -14.28 9.19
N SER A 356 -19.26 -13.10 9.69
CA SER A 356 -18.93 -11.82 9.07
C SER A 356 -17.42 -11.54 8.99
N ASN A 357 -16.66 -12.04 9.97
CA ASN A 357 -15.20 -11.89 9.99
C ASN A 357 -14.46 -13.02 9.26
N GLY A 358 -15.18 -14.00 8.70
CA GLY A 358 -14.60 -15.14 7.98
C GLY A 358 -13.94 -16.18 8.89
N ASN A 359 -14.30 -16.19 10.17
CA ASN A 359 -13.87 -17.14 11.20
C ASN A 359 -14.79 -18.38 11.30
N LEU A 360 -15.99 -18.29 10.73
CA LEU A 360 -16.88 -19.42 10.46
C LEU A 360 -16.78 -19.81 8.97
N VAL A 361 -16.32 -21.03 8.70
CA VAL A 361 -16.03 -21.50 7.34
C VAL A 361 -16.75 -22.82 7.07
N PHE A 362 -17.00 -23.10 5.80
CA PHE A 362 -17.76 -24.27 5.37
C PHE A 362 -16.95 -25.14 4.42
N THR A 363 -17.00 -26.46 4.58
CA THR A 363 -16.23 -27.43 3.77
C THR A 363 -16.60 -27.42 2.28
N SER A 364 -17.85 -27.05 1.96
CA SER A 364 -18.42 -27.11 0.62
C SER A 364 -19.44 -26.00 0.38
N ALA A 365 -19.28 -25.29 -0.75
CA ALA A 365 -20.24 -24.30 -1.22
C ALA A 365 -21.62 -24.91 -1.53
N ASP A 366 -21.64 -26.11 -2.11
CA ASP A 366 -22.87 -26.78 -2.51
C ASP A 366 -23.65 -27.26 -1.29
N SER A 367 -22.95 -27.80 -0.27
CA SER A 367 -23.61 -28.23 0.97
C SER A 367 -24.22 -27.05 1.72
N LEU A 368 -23.48 -25.93 1.82
CA LEU A 368 -23.97 -24.69 2.39
C LEU A 368 -25.22 -24.20 1.64
N ARG A 369 -25.13 -24.07 0.32
CA ARG A 369 -26.24 -23.54 -0.50
C ARG A 369 -27.49 -24.40 -0.43
N ASN A 370 -27.35 -25.71 -0.56
CA ASN A 370 -28.48 -26.64 -0.50
C ASN A 370 -29.16 -26.60 0.87
N THR A 371 -28.38 -26.49 1.95
CA THR A 371 -28.89 -26.42 3.32
C THR A 371 -29.65 -25.10 3.53
N LEU A 372 -29.10 -23.96 3.11
CA LEU A 372 -29.79 -22.67 3.23
C LEU A 372 -31.08 -22.60 2.38
N GLN A 373 -31.07 -23.21 1.20
CA GLN A 373 -32.26 -23.33 0.35
C GLN A 373 -33.35 -24.17 1.02
N GLN A 374 -32.98 -25.27 1.67
CA GLN A 374 -33.91 -26.14 2.39
C GLN A 374 -34.66 -25.38 3.50
N TYR A 375 -33.98 -24.46 4.18
CA TYR A 375 -34.55 -23.63 5.25
C TYR A 375 -35.09 -22.27 4.78
N GLY A 376 -35.05 -21.97 3.47
CA GLY A 376 -35.55 -20.71 2.92
C GLY A 376 -34.74 -19.46 3.28
N VAL A 377 -33.46 -19.63 3.63
CA VAL A 377 -32.57 -18.55 4.13
C VAL A 377 -31.40 -18.23 3.19
N GLU A 378 -31.44 -18.69 1.93
CA GLU A 378 -30.38 -18.40 0.94
C GLU A 378 -30.14 -16.89 0.75
N GLU A 379 -31.21 -16.07 0.80
CA GLU A 379 -31.11 -14.62 0.61
C GLU A 379 -30.33 -13.89 1.72
N LEU A 380 -30.13 -14.54 2.88
CA LEU A 380 -29.30 -14.01 3.96
C LEU A 380 -27.79 -14.07 3.64
N ILE A 381 -27.40 -14.87 2.64
CA ILE A 381 -26.01 -14.98 2.18
C ILE A 381 -25.89 -14.33 0.80
N SER A 382 -25.12 -13.25 0.72
CA SER A 382 -24.93 -12.52 -0.55
C SER A 382 -23.96 -13.20 -1.49
N SER A 383 -22.89 -13.78 -0.94
CA SER A 383 -21.85 -14.40 -1.74
C SER A 383 -21.11 -15.47 -0.96
N THR A 384 -20.66 -16.49 -1.69
CA THR A 384 -19.74 -17.51 -1.19
C THR A 384 -18.44 -17.38 -1.97
N SER A 385 -17.32 -17.37 -1.24
CA SER A 385 -16.00 -17.30 -1.85
C SER A 385 -15.11 -18.40 -1.29
N THR A 386 -14.41 -19.12 -2.16
CA THR A 386 -13.40 -20.06 -1.73
C THR A 386 -12.29 -19.30 -1.01
N ILE A 387 -11.93 -19.75 0.19
CA ILE A 387 -10.91 -19.06 0.99
C ILE A 387 -9.57 -19.03 0.25
N ALA A 388 -9.20 -20.13 -0.40
CA ALA A 388 -8.00 -20.19 -1.24
C ALA A 388 -8.01 -19.13 -2.36
N ASN A 389 -9.17 -18.86 -2.98
CA ASN A 389 -9.28 -17.82 -4.01
C ASN A 389 -9.24 -16.40 -3.43
N ALA A 390 -9.84 -16.17 -2.27
CA ALA A 390 -9.77 -14.89 -1.58
C ALA A 390 -8.31 -14.56 -1.18
N VAL A 391 -7.63 -15.52 -0.56
CA VAL A 391 -6.21 -15.46 -0.21
C VAL A 391 -5.34 -15.28 -1.45
N TYR A 392 -5.57 -16.06 -2.52
CA TYR A 392 -4.85 -15.92 -3.79
C TYR A 392 -5.02 -14.53 -4.41
N THR A 393 -6.25 -14.01 -4.47
CA THR A 393 -6.53 -12.66 -5.00
C THR A 393 -5.79 -11.60 -4.19
N ARG A 394 -5.74 -11.74 -2.86
CA ARG A 394 -4.94 -10.86 -1.99
C ARG A 394 -3.45 -10.97 -2.28
N THR A 395 -2.91 -12.18 -2.47
CA THR A 395 -1.49 -12.36 -2.83
C THR A 395 -1.13 -11.69 -4.16
N VAL A 396 -1.99 -11.80 -5.16
CA VAL A 396 -1.81 -11.16 -6.48
C VAL A 396 -1.88 -9.64 -6.35
N TRP A 397 -2.85 -9.11 -5.60
CA TRP A 397 -2.96 -7.66 -5.35
C TRP A 397 -1.73 -7.11 -4.62
N LEU A 398 -1.20 -7.83 -3.62
CA LEU A 398 0.05 -7.46 -2.96
C LEU A 398 1.23 -7.50 -3.93
N GLN A 399 1.32 -8.52 -4.79
CA GLN A 399 2.36 -8.62 -5.80
C GLN A 399 2.32 -7.44 -6.78
N THR A 400 1.14 -7.07 -7.29
CA THR A 400 0.99 -5.89 -8.16
C THR A 400 1.35 -4.61 -7.41
N THR A 401 1.06 -4.54 -6.11
CA THR A 401 1.43 -3.41 -5.26
C THR A 401 2.95 -3.28 -5.12
N ILE A 402 3.64 -4.39 -4.86
CA ILE A 402 5.11 -4.45 -4.76
C ILE A 402 5.75 -3.98 -6.06
N VAL A 403 5.31 -4.53 -7.20
CA VAL A 403 5.86 -4.14 -8.52
C VAL A 403 5.61 -2.67 -8.80
N GLY A 404 4.38 -2.18 -8.57
CA GLY A 404 4.04 -0.77 -8.74
C GLY A 404 4.90 0.16 -7.89
N CYS A 405 5.03 -0.11 -6.59
CA CYS A 405 5.89 0.67 -5.69
C CYS A 405 7.37 0.61 -6.09
N ALA A 406 7.89 -0.55 -6.49
CA ALA A 406 9.27 -0.68 -6.95
C ALA A 406 9.52 0.17 -8.21
N THR A 407 8.60 0.13 -9.18
CA THR A 407 8.71 0.98 -10.38
C THR A 407 8.64 2.47 -10.03
N ALA A 408 7.74 2.87 -9.12
CA ALA A 408 7.62 4.25 -8.65
C ALA A 408 8.93 4.73 -7.99
N VAL A 409 9.53 3.92 -7.11
CA VAL A 409 10.80 4.23 -6.45
C VAL A 409 11.91 4.46 -7.48
N VAL A 410 12.05 3.58 -8.48
CA VAL A 410 13.08 3.73 -9.53
C VAL A 410 12.87 5.03 -10.32
N ILE A 411 11.64 5.30 -10.75
CA ILE A 411 11.29 6.50 -11.52
C ILE A 411 11.55 7.77 -10.68
N CYS A 412 11.15 7.77 -9.41
CA CYS A 412 11.39 8.91 -8.52
C CYS A 412 12.87 9.11 -8.21
N ILE A 413 13.68 8.04 -8.10
CA ILE A 413 15.15 8.17 -7.97
C ILE A 413 15.73 8.85 -9.22
N ILE A 414 15.31 8.46 -10.42
CA ILE A 414 15.75 9.10 -11.67
C ILE A 414 15.34 10.58 -11.70
N ALA A 415 14.09 10.88 -11.32
CA ALA A 415 13.58 12.25 -11.24
C ALA A 415 14.38 13.08 -10.22
N MET A 416 14.62 12.52 -9.04
CA MET A 416 15.33 13.17 -7.95
C MET A 416 16.79 13.46 -8.33
N LEU A 417 17.50 12.49 -8.92
CA LEU A 417 18.87 12.70 -9.42
C LEU A 417 18.92 13.79 -10.49
N SER A 418 17.95 13.81 -11.41
CA SER A 418 17.85 14.83 -12.46
C SER A 418 17.62 16.23 -11.87
N LEU A 419 16.72 16.35 -10.88
CA LEU A 419 16.44 17.60 -10.19
C LEU A 419 17.61 18.07 -9.32
N LEU A 420 18.27 17.17 -8.59
CA LEU A 420 19.46 17.48 -7.79
C LEU A 420 20.63 17.94 -8.67
N TRP A 421 20.83 17.27 -9.82
CA TRP A 421 21.83 17.67 -10.81
C TRP A 421 21.51 19.05 -11.37
N PHE A 422 20.27 19.28 -11.79
CA PHE A 422 19.82 20.57 -12.32
C PHE A 422 19.99 21.70 -11.28
N SER A 423 19.57 21.46 -10.05
CA SER A 423 19.76 22.36 -8.91
C SER A 423 21.23 22.70 -8.66
N ALA A 424 22.12 21.72 -8.81
CA ALA A 424 23.55 21.92 -8.60
C ALA A 424 24.14 22.82 -9.69
N GLN A 425 23.73 22.60 -10.93
CA GLN A 425 24.10 23.46 -12.05
C GLN A 425 23.61 24.89 -11.82
N THR A 426 22.32 25.11 -11.51
CA THR A 426 21.78 26.46 -11.30
C THR A 426 22.50 27.21 -10.18
N TRP A 427 22.73 26.56 -9.04
CA TRP A 427 23.45 27.17 -7.92
C TRP A 427 24.90 27.52 -8.27
N SER A 428 25.61 26.61 -8.94
CA SER A 428 27.00 26.86 -9.34
C SER A 428 27.13 28.02 -10.33
N VAL A 429 26.14 28.22 -11.21
CA VAL A 429 26.13 29.33 -12.15
C VAL A 429 25.89 30.65 -11.42
N GLU A 430 24.96 30.68 -10.47
CA GLU A 430 24.68 31.83 -9.61
C GLU A 430 25.91 32.25 -8.80
N HIS A 431 26.59 31.28 -8.17
CA HIS A 431 27.72 31.53 -7.27
C HIS A 431 29.08 31.43 -7.97
N SER A 432 29.12 31.58 -9.30
CA SER A 432 30.32 31.28 -10.08
C SER A 432 31.54 32.14 -9.73
N HIS A 433 31.35 33.44 -9.46
CA HIS A 433 32.42 34.31 -8.97
C HIS A 433 32.94 33.90 -7.57
N LEU A 434 32.03 33.56 -6.66
CA LEU A 434 32.39 33.11 -5.31
C LEU A 434 33.23 31.82 -5.36
N ILE A 435 32.85 30.89 -6.23
CA ILE A 435 33.57 29.62 -6.44
C ILE A 435 34.98 29.89 -6.94
N PHE A 436 35.13 30.77 -7.94
CA PHE A 436 36.43 31.12 -8.49
C PHE A 436 37.35 31.72 -7.42
N VAL A 437 36.89 32.78 -6.74
CA VAL A 437 37.69 33.50 -5.72
C VAL A 437 38.07 32.60 -4.54
N ARG A 438 37.16 31.78 -4.03
CA ARG A 438 37.45 30.90 -2.88
C ARG A 438 38.39 29.77 -3.25
N HIS A 439 38.28 29.22 -4.46
CA HIS A 439 39.15 28.16 -4.91
C HIS A 439 40.56 28.67 -5.24
N THR A 440 40.68 29.83 -5.89
CA THR A 440 42.00 30.47 -6.12
C THR A 440 42.69 30.85 -4.80
N ALA A 441 41.91 31.19 -3.77
CA ALA A 441 42.41 31.38 -2.40
C ALA A 441 42.76 30.06 -1.65
N GLY A 442 42.75 28.90 -2.33
CA GLY A 442 43.20 27.61 -1.78
C GLY A 442 42.15 26.77 -1.07
N GLN A 443 40.86 27.15 -1.11
CA GLN A 443 39.80 26.32 -0.51
C GLN A 443 39.42 25.14 -1.41
N ARG A 444 39.26 23.96 -0.80
CA ARG A 444 38.78 22.75 -1.48
C ARG A 444 37.32 22.91 -1.94
N PHE A 445 36.97 22.33 -3.09
CA PHE A 445 35.61 22.35 -3.64
C PHE A 445 34.53 21.84 -2.66
N SER A 446 34.86 20.85 -1.83
CA SER A 446 33.95 20.32 -0.81
C SER A 446 33.57 21.36 0.24
N ARG A 447 34.51 22.20 0.69
CA ARG A 447 34.25 23.25 1.68
C ARG A 447 33.41 24.38 1.10
N ILE A 448 33.59 24.70 -0.18
CA ILE A 448 32.80 25.71 -0.89
C ILE A 448 31.33 25.22 -1.05
N ALA A 449 31.14 23.95 -1.39
CA ALA A 449 29.83 23.33 -1.57
C ALA A 449 29.08 23.03 -0.26
N LEU A 450 29.79 22.96 0.88
CA LEU A 450 29.27 22.43 2.14
C LEU A 450 27.97 23.08 2.58
N HIS A 451 27.88 24.41 2.55
CA HIS A 451 26.68 25.13 3.00
C HIS A 451 25.43 24.72 2.19
N ARG A 452 25.54 24.60 0.87
CA ARG A 452 24.44 24.12 0.02
C ARG A 452 24.07 22.68 0.34
N VAL A 453 25.06 21.82 0.50
CA VAL A 453 24.84 20.40 0.83
C VAL A 453 24.06 20.27 2.14
N MET A 454 24.45 21.04 3.16
CA MET A 454 23.77 21.07 4.46
C MET A 454 22.32 21.57 4.36
N MET A 455 22.04 22.61 3.56
CA MET A 455 20.66 23.09 3.39
C MET A 455 19.75 22.04 2.74
N VAL A 456 20.22 21.37 1.68
CA VAL A 456 19.43 20.31 1.02
C VAL A 456 19.28 19.10 1.93
N ALA A 457 20.33 18.75 2.68
CA ALA A 457 20.28 17.67 3.66
C ALA A 457 19.25 17.96 4.77
N ALA A 458 19.25 19.17 5.33
CA ALA A 458 18.27 19.59 6.32
C ALA A 458 16.83 19.50 5.78
N ALA A 459 16.59 19.93 4.53
CA ALA A 459 15.28 19.81 3.90
C ALA A 459 14.83 18.34 3.75
N LEU A 460 15.72 17.44 3.33
CA LEU A 460 15.41 16.01 3.20
C LEU A 460 15.11 15.35 4.56
N VAL A 461 15.85 15.71 5.60
CA VAL A 461 15.64 15.22 6.96
C VAL A 461 14.29 15.71 7.51
N LEU A 462 13.91 16.97 7.24
CA LEU A 462 12.61 17.53 7.68
C LEU A 462 11.40 16.90 6.98
N ILE A 463 11.56 16.33 5.78
CA ILE A 463 10.48 15.64 5.07
C ILE A 463 10.13 14.30 5.73
N MET A 464 11.12 13.60 6.30
CA MET A 464 10.91 12.28 6.90
C MET A 464 9.83 12.25 8.01
N PRO A 465 9.84 13.12 9.04
CA PRO A 465 8.80 13.11 10.08
C PRO A 465 7.43 13.47 9.53
N LEU A 466 7.35 14.37 8.52
CA LEU A 466 6.11 14.70 7.84
C LEU A 466 5.52 13.46 7.15
N VAL A 467 6.35 12.71 6.42
CA VAL A 467 5.92 11.46 5.79
C VAL A 467 5.43 10.47 6.85
N MET A 468 6.19 10.27 7.92
CA MET A 468 5.82 9.32 8.98
C MET A 468 4.51 9.68 9.70
N ALA A 469 4.17 10.97 9.82
CA ALA A 469 2.91 11.39 10.41
C ALA A 469 1.69 11.11 9.51
N ILE A 470 1.87 11.21 8.19
CA ILE A 470 0.79 11.04 7.20
C ILE A 470 0.60 9.56 6.82
N LEU A 471 1.69 8.78 6.86
CA LEU A 471 1.73 7.42 6.33
C LEU A 471 0.64 6.49 6.90
N PRO A 472 0.33 6.45 8.21
CA PRO A 472 -0.72 5.59 8.75
C PRO A 472 -2.13 5.92 8.24
N GLN A 473 -2.37 7.17 7.81
CA GLN A 473 -3.68 7.61 7.31
C GLN A 473 -3.89 7.29 5.82
N LEU A 474 -2.79 7.18 5.06
CA LEU A 474 -2.82 6.94 3.62
C LEU A 474 -2.54 5.49 3.25
N SER A 475 -1.88 4.72 4.11
CA SER A 475 -1.47 3.35 3.81
C SER A 475 -2.63 2.38 3.96
N VAL A 476 -3.03 1.75 2.85
CA VAL A 476 -3.95 0.60 2.83
C VAL A 476 -3.26 -0.69 3.35
N VAL A 477 -1.94 -0.65 3.47
CA VAL A 477 -1.09 -1.78 3.89
C VAL A 477 -0.50 -1.49 5.26
N GLU A 478 -0.50 -2.49 6.14
CA GLU A 478 0.15 -2.39 7.44
C GLU A 478 1.66 -2.10 7.29
N LEU A 479 2.13 -1.15 8.09
CA LEU A 479 3.53 -0.76 8.08
C LEU A 479 4.41 -1.83 8.72
N ALA A 480 5.56 -2.09 8.10
CA ALA A 480 6.58 -2.92 8.73
C ALA A 480 7.32 -2.13 9.82
N ASP A 481 7.69 -2.80 10.93
CA ASP A 481 8.44 -2.21 12.04
C ASP A 481 9.75 -1.51 11.60
N ASN A 482 10.38 -2.05 10.55
CA ASN A 482 11.66 -1.56 10.02
C ASN A 482 11.53 -0.39 9.02
N THR A 483 10.33 0.17 8.82
CA THR A 483 10.10 1.23 7.81
C THR A 483 10.97 2.46 8.06
N SER A 484 11.12 2.87 9.32
CA SER A 484 11.95 4.03 9.71
C SER A 484 13.43 3.88 9.36
N MET A 485 13.96 2.66 9.48
CA MET A 485 15.32 2.33 9.10
C MET A 485 15.52 2.52 7.59
N TRP A 486 14.62 1.99 6.75
CA TRP A 486 14.72 2.11 5.30
C TRP A 486 14.59 3.54 4.79
N LEU A 487 13.69 4.34 5.38
CA LEU A 487 13.60 5.76 5.06
C LEU A 487 14.89 6.51 5.42
N SER A 488 15.52 6.17 6.56
CA SER A 488 16.80 6.76 6.97
C SER A 488 17.91 6.43 5.98
N VAL A 489 17.99 5.19 5.48
CA VAL A 489 18.94 4.78 4.43
C VAL A 489 18.70 5.57 3.14
N TYR A 490 17.44 5.75 2.72
CA TYR A 490 17.10 6.57 1.57
C TYR A 490 17.56 8.03 1.73
N VAL A 491 17.31 8.65 2.88
CA VAL A 491 17.73 10.04 3.15
C VAL A 491 19.26 10.15 3.11
N LEU A 492 19.98 9.24 3.76
CA LEU A 492 21.45 9.26 3.80
C LEU A 492 22.06 9.09 2.40
N THR A 493 21.51 8.17 1.59
CA THR A 493 21.97 7.97 0.21
C THR A 493 21.68 9.19 -0.67
N ALA A 494 20.49 9.80 -0.56
CA ALA A 494 20.14 11.02 -1.27
C ALA A 494 21.06 12.22 -0.90
N ILE A 495 21.41 12.36 0.38
CA ILE A 495 22.38 13.36 0.84
C ILE A 495 23.77 13.13 0.22
N GLY A 496 24.23 11.87 0.19
CA GLY A 496 25.50 11.49 -0.43
C GLY A 496 25.55 11.85 -1.92
N PHE A 497 24.51 11.50 -2.69
CA PHE A 497 24.41 11.87 -4.11
C PHE A 497 24.37 13.38 -4.31
N ASN A 498 23.61 14.12 -3.49
CA ASN A 498 23.58 15.57 -3.56
C ASN A 498 24.97 16.18 -3.31
N ALA A 499 25.74 15.68 -2.33
CA ALA A 499 27.09 16.14 -2.07
C ALA A 499 28.01 15.96 -3.28
N ILE A 500 28.00 14.76 -3.89
CA ILE A 500 28.81 14.43 -5.07
C ILE A 500 28.43 15.35 -6.24
N LEU A 501 27.14 15.46 -6.58
CA LEU A 501 26.66 16.28 -7.69
C LEU A 501 27.00 17.76 -7.51
N THR A 502 26.91 18.28 -6.28
CA THR A 502 27.27 19.67 -5.96
C THR A 502 28.75 19.93 -6.17
N VAL A 503 29.61 19.03 -5.68
CA VAL A 503 31.07 19.17 -5.81
C VAL A 503 31.48 19.10 -7.28
N LEU A 504 30.89 18.17 -8.05
CA LEU A 504 31.14 18.04 -9.48
C LEU A 504 30.70 19.28 -10.27
N ALA A 505 29.52 19.84 -9.98
CA ALA A 505 29.05 21.07 -10.61
C ALA A 505 29.97 22.25 -10.29
N THR A 506 30.37 22.40 -9.02
CA THR A 506 31.34 23.42 -8.58
C THR A 506 32.66 23.32 -9.34
N ARG A 507 33.22 22.11 -9.45
CA ARG A 507 34.47 21.85 -10.17
C ARG A 507 34.34 22.19 -11.66
N ARG A 508 33.28 21.70 -12.32
CA ARG A 508 33.02 22.00 -13.75
C ARG A 508 32.91 23.50 -14.00
N ARG A 509 32.24 24.23 -13.10
CA ARG A 509 32.06 25.67 -13.24
C ARG A 509 33.36 26.44 -13.09
N TYR A 510 34.22 26.05 -12.15
CA TYR A 510 35.55 26.65 -11.99
C TYR A 510 36.38 26.55 -13.27
N PHE A 511 36.53 25.36 -13.85
CA PHE A 511 37.29 25.17 -15.10
C PHE A 511 36.67 25.91 -16.29
N ALA A 512 35.33 25.99 -16.36
CA ALA A 512 34.65 26.76 -17.40
C ALA A 512 34.87 28.28 -17.30
N MET A 513 35.23 28.80 -16.12
CA MET A 513 35.65 30.21 -15.96
C MET A 513 37.14 30.38 -16.23
N ALA A 514 37.99 29.45 -15.77
CA ALA A 514 39.43 29.50 -15.98
C ALA A 514 39.86 29.41 -17.45
N HIS A 515 39.06 28.80 -18.33
CA HIS A 515 39.31 28.71 -19.77
C HIS A 515 38.57 29.77 -20.62
N ARG A 516 37.92 30.75 -19.99
CA ARG A 516 37.26 31.87 -20.69
C ARG A 516 38.12 33.13 -20.76
N GLU A 517 39.28 33.10 -20.11
CA GLU A 517 40.41 34.01 -20.32
C GLU A 517 41.36 33.36 -21.31
#